data_AF-A0A3L6DSP2-F1
#
_entry.id   AF-A0A3L6DSP2-F1
#
_cell.length_a   1.000
_cell.length_b   1.000
_cell.length_c   1.000
_cell.angle_alpha   90.00
_cell.angle_beta   90.00
_cell.angle_gamma   90.00
#
_symmetry.space_group_name_H-M   'P 1'
#
loop_
_entity.id
_entity.type
_entity.pdbx_description
1 polymer ?
#
loop_
_entity_poly.entity_id
_entity_poly.type
_entity_poly.pdbx_seq_one_letter_code
_entity_poly.pdbx_strand_id
1 'polypeptide(L)'
;MATAAPASVEGFNCTTNRTYLCQAYALYRAGFAGVLLDLAAIGDLFAVSRFMVAHANNLSTTAMPANGQPLLVSLQCGCPSRSPSSYAPIQY
;
A
#
# COMPACT_ATOMS: atom_id res chain seq x y z
N MET A 1 4.90 12.84 -14.71
CA MET A 1 4.75 12.87 -13.23
C MET A 1 3.35 12.39 -12.90
N ALA A 2 3.22 11.26 -12.21
CA ALA A 2 1.91 10.78 -11.76
C ALA A 2 1.51 11.60 -10.52
N THR A 3 0.41 12.33 -10.60
CA THR A 3 -0.13 13.07 -9.46
C THR A 3 -0.65 12.05 -8.45
N ALA A 4 -0.15 12.09 -7.22
CA ALA A 4 -0.67 11.24 -6.16
C ALA A 4 -2.16 11.56 -5.97
N ALA A 5 -3.00 10.53 -5.95
CA ALA A 5 -4.42 10.71 -5.66
C ALA A 5 -4.57 11.29 -4.23
N PRO A 6 -5.57 12.17 -4.01
CA PRO A 6 -5.82 12.71 -2.67
C PRO A 6 -6.11 11.57 -1.69
N ALA A 7 -5.68 11.74 -0.43
CA ALA A 7 -6.00 10.80 0.62
C ALA A 7 -7.52 10.73 0.78
N SER A 8 -8.09 9.53 0.66
CA SER A 8 -9.52 9.27 0.81
C SER A 8 -9.72 8.11 1.78
N VAL A 9 -10.48 8.35 2.84
CA VAL A 9 -10.96 7.29 3.75
C VAL A 9 -12.25 6.65 3.25
N GLU A 10 -12.92 7.28 2.28
CA GLU A 10 -14.17 6.82 1.65
C GLU A 10 -13.89 5.88 0.46
N GLY A 11 -12.63 5.76 0.04
CA GLY A 11 -12.18 4.97 -1.10
C GLY A 11 -12.20 5.74 -2.42
N PHE A 12 -11.97 5.02 -3.53
CA PHE A 12 -11.92 5.58 -4.89
C PHE A 12 -13.05 5.04 -5.76
N ASN A 13 -13.67 5.87 -6.60
CA ASN A 13 -14.83 5.46 -7.40
C ASN A 13 -14.57 4.20 -8.24
N CYS A 14 -15.42 3.18 -8.07
CA CYS A 14 -15.40 1.93 -8.81
C CYS A 14 -16.02 2.11 -10.19
N THR A 15 -15.21 1.97 -11.23
CA THR A 15 -15.76 1.80 -12.59
C THR A 15 -16.36 0.40 -12.71
N THR A 16 -17.58 0.29 -13.25
CA THR A 16 -18.49 -0.87 -13.27
C THR A 16 -17.96 -2.15 -13.96
N ASN A 17 -16.68 -2.16 -14.35
CA ASN A 17 -16.01 -3.27 -15.03
C ASN A 17 -14.61 -3.58 -14.45
N ARG A 18 -14.26 -3.04 -13.27
CA ARG A 18 -13.01 -3.42 -12.61
C ARG A 18 -13.19 -4.80 -11.98
N THR A 19 -12.53 -5.77 -12.60
CA THR A 19 -12.40 -7.14 -12.16
C THR A 19 -11.92 -7.18 -10.71
N TYR A 20 -12.75 -7.77 -9.86
CA TYR A 20 -12.36 -8.26 -8.55
C TYR A 20 -11.24 -9.30 -8.76
N LEU A 21 -10.00 -9.21 -8.27
CA LEU A 21 -9.29 -8.25 -7.41
C LEU A 21 -8.40 -7.32 -8.25
N CYS A 22 -8.37 -6.01 -7.95
CA CYS A 22 -7.48 -5.07 -8.60
C CYS A 22 -6.16 -4.92 -7.85
N GLN A 23 -5.07 -4.67 -8.58
CA GLN A 23 -3.78 -4.30 -7.99
C GLN A 23 -3.78 -2.82 -7.62
N ALA A 24 -3.39 -2.53 -6.38
CA ALA A 24 -3.21 -1.18 -5.87
C ALA A 24 -1.88 -1.06 -5.12
N TYR A 25 -1.47 0.19 -4.84
CA TYR A 25 -0.31 0.49 -4.04
C TYR A 25 -0.63 1.56 -3.01
N ALA A 26 -0.23 1.34 -1.76
CA ALA A 26 -0.17 2.39 -0.75
C ALA A 26 1.21 3.04 -0.76
N LEU A 27 1.25 4.37 -0.63
CA LEU A 27 2.49 5.12 -0.46
C LEU A 27 2.77 5.27 1.03
N TYR A 28 3.71 4.50 1.56
CA TYR A 28 4.17 4.58 2.94
C TYR A 28 5.43 5.44 3.03
N ARG A 29 5.51 6.35 4.00
CA ARG A 29 6.74 7.12 4.28
C ARG A 29 7.44 6.51 5.49
N ALA A 30 8.62 5.93 5.27
CA ALA A 30 9.41 5.32 6.32
C ALA A 30 9.88 6.33 7.36
N GLY A 31 10.11 5.88 8.60
CA GLY A 31 10.74 6.70 9.63
C GLY A 31 9.85 7.76 10.31
N PHE A 32 8.52 7.69 10.12
CA PHE A 32 7.60 8.53 10.87
C PHE A 32 7.83 8.35 12.38
N ALA A 33 8.03 9.46 13.11
CA ALA A 33 8.44 9.50 14.53
C ALA A 33 9.86 8.98 14.86
N GLY A 34 10.79 8.92 13.89
CA GLY A 34 12.21 8.66 14.14
C GLY A 34 12.58 7.18 14.33
N VAL A 35 11.64 6.26 14.09
CA VAL A 35 11.89 4.82 14.16
C VAL A 35 12.31 4.30 12.79
N LEU A 36 13.53 3.79 12.66
CA LEU A 36 13.94 3.00 11.50
C LEU A 36 13.13 1.68 11.49
N LEU A 37 12.11 1.62 10.65
CA LEU A 37 11.29 0.42 10.46
C LEU A 37 11.90 -0.44 9.36
N ASP A 38 12.09 -1.72 9.65
CA ASP A 38 12.49 -2.68 8.63
C ASP A 38 11.32 -3.02 7.70
N LEU A 39 11.59 -3.67 6.57
CA LEU A 39 10.55 -4.04 5.61
C LEU A 39 9.54 -5.05 6.18
N ALA A 40 9.85 -5.79 7.25
CA ALA A 40 8.89 -6.69 7.89
C ALA A 40 7.88 -5.92 8.73
N ALA A 41 8.32 -5.00 9.59
CA ALA A 41 7.42 -4.18 10.38
C ALA A 41 6.48 -3.36 9.48
N ILE A 42 6.98 -2.86 8.35
CA ILE A 42 6.14 -2.22 7.33
C ILE A 42 5.15 -3.25 6.74
N GLY A 43 5.62 -4.44 6.39
CA GLY A 43 4.75 -5.51 5.88
C GLY A 43 3.62 -5.87 6.85
N ASP A 44 3.93 -6.01 8.13
CA ASP A 44 2.99 -6.37 9.19
C ASP A 44 1.87 -5.32 9.33
N LEU A 45 2.17 -4.02 9.19
CA LEU A 45 1.16 -2.94 9.21
C LEU A 45 0.11 -3.06 8.10
N PHE A 46 0.44 -3.72 7.00
CA PHE A 46 -0.42 -3.87 5.83
C PHE A 46 -0.84 -5.32 5.58
N ALA A 47 -0.54 -6.24 6.49
CA ALA A 47 -0.74 -7.69 6.33
C ALA A 47 -0.11 -8.24 5.04
N VAL A 48 1.07 -7.73 4.65
CA VAL A 48 1.83 -8.16 3.48
C VAL A 48 3.21 -8.67 3.87
N SER A 49 3.82 -9.50 3.01
CA SER A 49 5.16 -9.99 3.29
C SER A 49 6.23 -8.93 2.98
N ARG A 50 7.35 -8.98 3.72
CA ARG A 50 8.56 -8.20 3.41
C ARG A 50 9.02 -8.34 1.95
N PHE A 51 8.79 -9.50 1.34
CA PHE A 51 9.13 -9.75 -0.05
C PHE A 51 8.28 -8.91 -1.00
N MET A 52 6.97 -8.76 -0.73
CA MET A 52 6.10 -7.92 -1.56
C MET A 52 6.50 -6.45 -1.48
N VAL A 53 6.87 -5.95 -0.30
CA VAL A 53 7.37 -4.58 -0.13
C VAL A 53 8.72 -4.39 -0.85
N ALA A 54 9.66 -5.32 -0.67
CA ALA A 54 10.96 -5.28 -1.34
C ALA A 54 10.82 -5.29 -2.87
N HIS A 55 9.99 -6.20 -3.39
CA HIS A 55 9.76 -6.36 -4.82
C HIS A 55 9.09 -5.13 -5.45
N ALA A 56 8.08 -4.55 -4.78
CA ALA A 56 7.39 -3.35 -5.25
C ALA A 56 8.30 -2.11 -5.33
N ASN A 57 9.39 -2.08 -4.56
CA ASN A 57 10.33 -0.96 -4.49
C ASN A 57 11.69 -1.24 -5.15
N ASN A 58 11.85 -2.42 -5.75
CA ASN A 58 13.14 -2.88 -6.30
C ASN A 58 14.28 -2.84 -5.25
N LEU A 59 13.99 -3.29 -4.03
CA LEU A 59 14.94 -3.36 -2.90
C LEU A 59 15.28 -4.82 -2.57
N SER A 60 16.38 -5.01 -1.83
CA SER A 60 16.65 -6.28 -1.16
C SER A 60 15.67 -6.50 0.00
N THR A 61 15.35 -7.76 0.31
CA THR A 61 14.51 -8.13 1.47
C THR A 61 15.14 -7.76 2.82
N THR A 62 16.45 -7.45 2.83
CA THR A 62 17.22 -6.98 3.98
C THR A 62 17.45 -5.46 3.99
N ALA A 63 16.87 -4.73 3.04
CA ALA A 63 17.05 -3.28 2.97
C ALA A 63 16.42 -2.60 4.19
N MET A 64 17.09 -1.57 4.72
CA MET A 64 16.53 -0.65 5.69
C MET A 64 16.20 0.67 5.00
N PRO A 65 14.90 1.01 4.88
CA PRO A 65 14.49 2.28 4.31
C PRO A 65 15.04 3.47 5.10
N ALA A 66 15.50 4.51 4.41
CA ALA A 66 15.92 5.75 5.05
C ALA A 66 14.71 6.50 5.63
N ASN A 67 14.96 7.34 6.64
CA ASN A 67 13.91 8.18 7.20
C ASN A 67 13.32 9.11 6.12
N GLY A 68 12.00 9.14 6.02
CA GLY A 68 11.24 9.88 4.99
C GLY A 68 11.19 9.22 3.62
N GLN A 69 11.85 8.08 3.42
CA GLN A 69 11.86 7.38 2.13
C GLN A 69 10.43 6.91 1.78
N PRO A 70 9.90 7.30 0.60
CA PRO A 70 8.63 6.77 0.11
C PRO A 70 8.81 5.31 -0.34
N LEU A 71 7.89 4.45 0.08
CA LEU A 71 7.81 3.05 -0.29
C LEU A 71 6.42 2.73 -0.81
N LEU A 72 6.37 1.92 -1.85
CA LEU A 72 5.16 1.32 -2.38
C LEU A 72 4.88 0.01 -1.65
N VAL A 73 3.68 -0.11 -1.08
CA VAL A 73 3.20 -1.34 -0.47
C VAL A 73 2.11 -1.90 -1.38
N SER A 74 2.33 -3.09 -1.94
CA SER A 74 1.37 -3.73 -2.83
C SER A 74 0.14 -4.16 -2.04
N LEU A 75 -1.04 -3.75 -2.50
CA LEU A 75 -2.32 -4.07 -1.88
C LEU A 75 -3.27 -4.65 -2.93
N GLN A 76 -4.21 -5.47 -2.47
CA GLN A 76 -5.34 -5.86 -3.28
C GLN A 76 -6.52 -4.94 -2.97
N CYS A 77 -7.08 -4.33 -4.01
CA CYS A 77 -8.31 -3.56 -3.91
C CYS A 77 -9.51 -4.38 -4.39
N GLY A 78 -10.66 -4.11 -3.77
CA GLY A 78 -11.94 -4.68 -4.17
C GLY A 78 -12.98 -3.58 -4.34
N CYS A 79 -13.94 -3.85 -5.22
CA CYS A 79 -15.17 -3.07 -5.36
C CYS A 79 -16.32 -3.91 -4.80
N PRO A 80 -16.75 -3.69 -3.55
CA PRO A 80 -17.88 -4.42 -2.99
C PRO A 80 -19.15 -4.02 -3.73
N SER A 81 -20.02 -4.98 -4.05
CA SER A 81 -21.25 -4.74 -4.83
C SER A 81 -22.22 -3.72 -4.21
N ARG A 82 -22.07 -3.41 -2.92
CA ARG A 82 -22.89 -2.44 -2.18
C ARG A 82 -22.22 -1.07 -1.98
N SER A 83 -20.98 -0.89 -2.43
CA SER A 83 -20.25 0.36 -2.30
C SER A 83 -19.85 0.88 -3.69
N PRO A 84 -20.09 2.17 -3.99
CA PRO A 84 -19.55 2.79 -5.20
C PRO A 84 -18.03 3.01 -5.10
N SER A 85 -17.42 2.74 -3.94
CA SER A 85 -16.00 2.98 -3.68
C SER A 85 -15.19 1.70 -3.57
N SER A 86 -14.03 1.71 -4.22
CA SER A 86 -12.96 0.72 -4.09
C SER A 86 -12.12 1.03 -2.87
N TYR A 87 -11.80 -0.01 -2.10
CA TYR A 87 -10.89 0.06 -0.98
C TYR A 87 -10.07 -1.23 -0.87
N ALA A 88 -8.91 -1.14 -0.22
CA ALA A 88 -8.12 -2.30 0.18
C ALA A 88 -8.52 -2.66 1.63
N PRO A 89 -9.10 -3.85 1.87
CA PRO A 89 -9.39 -4.29 3.23
C PRO A 89 -8.09 -4.67 3.92
N ILE A 90 -7.49 -3.73 4.66
CA ILE A 90 -6.35 -4.00 5.52
C ILE A 90 -6.91 -4.44 6.87
N GLN A 91 -6.66 -5.69 7.27
CA GLN A 91 -7.00 -6.17 8.60
C GLN A 91 -5.84 -5.82 9.55
N TYR A 92 -6.13 -5.13 10.64
CA TYR A 92 -5.19 -4.78 11.70
C TYR A 92 -5.24 -5.83 12.82
#